data_AF-A0A519UE92-F1
#
_entry.id   AF-A0A519UE92-F1
#
_cell.length_a   1.000
_cell.length_b   1.000
_cell.length_c   1.000
_cell.angle_alpha   90.00
_cell.angle_beta   90.00
_cell.angle_gamma   90.00
#
_symmetry.space_group_name_H-M   'P 1'
#
loop_
_entity.id
_entity.type
_entity.pdbx_description
1 polymer ?
#
loop_
_entity_poly.entity_id
_entity_poly.type
_entity_poly.pdbx_seq_one_letter_code
_entity_poly.pdbx_strand_id
1 'polypeptide(L)'
;MSSRFGFQPRYFLAWLLWFEVARAVFVVYQWDKASALPAATLLGTFGYGLWLDASAAAYCCVLPFTGFVVSALAGERFSLGRLVAGYTAVVGLVLALLLALDLGLYRAWGFRLDGTLLQYLSTPREMAASAGSAPRAGLLLALAGLLLAGGGLYGGLTRRLPALPAGFGRAGGGLARH
;
A
#
# COMPACT_ATOMS: atom_id res chain seq x y z
N MET A 1 6.64 -24.52 -14.16
CA MET A 1 6.65 -24.74 -12.70
C MET A 1 6.59 -23.38 -12.01
N SER A 2 5.42 -22.86 -11.64
CA SER A 2 5.38 -21.57 -10.91
C SER A 2 5.80 -21.80 -9.47
N SER A 3 7.01 -21.36 -9.12
CA SER A 3 7.52 -21.45 -7.76
C SER A 3 6.67 -20.59 -6.82
N ARG A 4 6.41 -21.14 -5.64
CA ARG A 4 5.77 -20.53 -4.46
C ARG A 4 6.37 -19.16 -4.08
N PHE A 5 7.62 -18.94 -4.45
CA PHE A 5 8.37 -17.69 -4.29
C PHE A 5 7.95 -16.56 -5.23
N GLY A 6 7.05 -16.80 -6.18
CA GLY A 6 6.57 -15.77 -7.08
C GLY A 6 5.60 -14.78 -6.42
N PHE A 7 5.04 -15.09 -5.25
CA PHE A 7 4.10 -14.20 -4.57
C PHE A 7 4.81 -12.98 -3.96
N GLN A 8 5.87 -13.20 -3.19
CA GLN A 8 6.60 -12.16 -2.47
C GLN A 8 7.05 -10.99 -3.38
N PRO A 9 7.80 -11.23 -4.48
CA PRO A 9 8.23 -10.14 -5.36
C PRO A 9 7.04 -9.47 -6.06
N ARG A 10 5.97 -10.21 -6.42
CA ARG A 10 4.77 -9.61 -7.04
C ARG A 10 3.98 -8.75 -6.06
N TYR A 11 3.89 -9.19 -4.81
CA TYR A 11 3.21 -8.45 -3.75
C TYR A 11 3.97 -7.18 -3.38
N PHE A 12 5.30 -7.26 -3.29
CA PHE A 12 6.16 -6.08 -3.15
C PHE A 12 6.01 -5.11 -4.31
N LEU A 13 6.05 -5.61 -5.56
CA LEU A 13 5.85 -4.79 -6.75
C LEU A 13 4.45 -4.17 -6.80
N ALA A 14 3.41 -4.87 -6.34
CA ALA A 14 2.06 -4.31 -6.26
C ALA A 14 2.01 -3.11 -5.32
N TRP A 15 2.63 -3.19 -4.14
CA TRP A 15 2.75 -2.07 -3.22
C TRP A 15 3.57 -0.91 -3.81
N LEU A 16 4.73 -1.22 -4.40
CA LEU A 16 5.60 -0.22 -5.00
C LEU A 16 4.90 0.56 -6.12
N LEU A 17 4.25 -0.15 -7.05
CA LEU A 17 3.47 0.47 -8.12
C LEU A 17 2.30 1.28 -7.59
N TRP A 18 1.64 0.82 -6.52
CA TRP A 18 0.56 1.57 -5.89
C TRP A 18 1.05 2.89 -5.28
N PHE A 19 2.23 2.91 -4.65
CA PHE A 19 2.84 4.16 -4.16
C PHE A 19 3.22 5.11 -5.30
N GLU A 20 3.70 4.60 -6.43
CA GLU A 20 3.96 5.43 -7.62
C GLU A 20 2.67 6.01 -8.21
N VAL A 21 1.57 5.23 -8.23
CA VAL A 21 0.24 5.75 -8.60
C VAL A 21 -0.20 6.84 -7.63
N ALA A 22 0.01 6.66 -6.32
CA ALA A 22 -0.29 7.68 -5.32
C ALA A 22 0.51 8.97 -5.53
N ARG A 23 1.79 8.85 -5.87
CA ARG A 23 2.65 9.99 -6.23
C ARG A 23 2.13 10.69 -7.48
N ALA A 24 1.74 9.95 -8.52
CA ALA A 24 1.16 10.52 -9.73
C ALA A 24 -0.15 11.26 -9.43
N VAL A 25 -1.05 10.66 -8.63
CA VAL A 25 -2.29 11.31 -8.17
C VAL A 25 -1.98 12.61 -7.43
N PHE A 26 -0.96 12.64 -6.57
CA PHE A 26 -0.53 13.87 -5.90
C PHE A 26 -0.08 14.95 -6.88
N VAL A 27 0.78 14.60 -7.84
CA VAL A 27 1.28 15.56 -8.83
C VAL A 27 0.14 16.13 -9.68
N VAL A 28 -0.80 15.28 -10.11
CA VAL A 28 -1.97 15.70 -10.89
C VAL A 28 -2.91 16.56 -10.05
N TYR A 29 -3.16 16.20 -8.79
CA TYR A 29 -4.03 16.98 -7.91
C TYR A 29 -3.45 18.37 -7.58
N GLN A 30 -2.13 18.47 -7.51
CA GLN A 30 -1.41 19.73 -7.27
C GLN A 30 -0.86 20.34 -8.57
N TRP A 31 -1.50 20.09 -9.72
CA TRP A 31 -0.97 20.49 -11.04
C TRP A 31 -0.63 21.97 -11.13
N ASP A 32 -1.46 22.85 -10.55
CA ASP A 32 -1.24 24.30 -10.51
C ASP A 32 0.14 24.69 -9.94
N LYS A 33 0.61 23.93 -8.94
CA LYS A 33 1.93 24.12 -8.33
C LYS A 33 3.00 23.31 -9.07
N ALA A 34 2.66 22.11 -9.54
CA ALA A 34 3.58 21.20 -10.19
C ALA A 34 4.04 21.69 -11.56
N SER A 35 3.16 22.32 -12.35
CA SER A 35 3.47 22.81 -13.70
C SER A 35 4.47 23.97 -13.71
N ALA A 36 4.70 24.62 -12.56
CA ALA A 36 5.73 25.65 -12.40
C ALA A 36 7.14 25.05 -12.26
N LEU A 37 7.26 23.74 -12.03
CA LEU A 37 8.54 23.06 -11.88
C LEU A 37 9.08 22.57 -13.23
N PRO A 38 10.41 22.54 -13.42
CA PRO A 38 11.01 21.89 -14.59
C PRO A 38 10.59 20.42 -14.68
N ALA A 39 10.37 19.93 -15.90
CA ALA A 39 10.00 18.53 -16.14
C ALA A 39 11.03 17.53 -15.56
N ALA A 40 12.32 17.89 -15.60
CA ALA A 40 13.39 17.11 -14.98
C ALA A 40 13.22 17.00 -13.46
N THR A 41 12.78 18.06 -12.79
CA THR A 41 12.48 18.05 -11.35
C THR A 41 11.26 17.17 -11.06
N LEU A 42 10.20 17.28 -11.87
CA LEU A 42 9.00 16.45 -11.73
C LEU A 42 9.34 14.96 -11.89
N LEU A 43 10.03 14.57 -12.96
CA LEU A 43 10.45 13.18 -13.17
C LEU A 43 11.44 12.71 -12.09
N GLY A 44 12.31 13.60 -11.63
CA GLY A 44 13.21 13.33 -10.51
C GLY A 44 12.45 12.92 -9.25
N THR A 45 11.28 13.49 -8.98
CA THR A 45 10.48 13.10 -7.79
C THR A 45 10.05 11.64 -7.82
N PHE A 46 9.83 11.04 -8.99
CA PHE A 46 9.52 9.61 -9.12
C PHE A 46 10.78 8.77 -8.92
N GLY A 47 11.89 9.14 -9.57
CA GLY A 47 13.16 8.40 -9.44
C GLY A 47 13.73 8.39 -8.01
N TYR A 48 13.87 9.56 -7.39
CA TYR A 48 14.35 9.66 -6.00
C TYR A 48 13.31 9.15 -5.00
N GLY A 49 12.02 9.30 -5.32
CA GLY A 49 10.92 8.84 -4.51
C GLY A 49 10.83 7.33 -4.39
N LEU A 50 11.23 6.60 -5.44
CA LEU A 50 11.15 5.14 -5.51
C LEU A 50 11.86 4.45 -4.34
N TRP A 51 12.95 5.02 -3.82
CA TRP A 51 13.68 4.46 -2.67
C TRP A 51 12.88 4.52 -1.38
N LEU A 52 12.19 5.64 -1.15
CA LEU A 52 11.29 5.81 -0.01
C LEU A 52 10.08 4.89 -0.14
N ASP A 53 9.51 4.82 -1.34
CA ASP A 53 8.33 4.01 -1.63
C ASP A 53 8.66 2.51 -1.55
N ALA A 54 9.87 2.10 -1.96
CA ALA A 54 10.37 0.73 -1.77
C ALA A 54 10.50 0.37 -0.28
N SER A 55 10.95 1.31 0.55
CA SER A 55 11.03 1.11 2.00
C SER A 55 9.63 0.97 2.62
N ALA A 56 8.69 1.85 2.24
CA ALA A 56 7.28 1.77 2.66
C ALA A 56 6.59 0.46 2.20
N ALA A 57 6.84 0.04 0.96
CA ALA A 57 6.35 -1.22 0.43
C ALA A 57 6.92 -2.42 1.20
N ALA A 58 8.20 -2.37 1.57
CA ALA A 58 8.83 -3.41 2.38
C ALA A 58 8.15 -3.52 3.75
N TYR A 59 7.87 -2.40 4.44
CA TYR A 59 7.11 -2.40 5.70
C TYR A 59 5.73 -3.05 5.55
N CYS A 60 5.00 -2.72 4.48
CA CYS A 60 3.70 -3.34 4.20
C CYS A 60 3.79 -4.86 3.99
N CYS A 61 4.92 -5.34 3.46
CA CYS A 61 5.16 -6.75 3.14
C CYS A 61 5.60 -7.60 4.34
N VAL A 62 6.12 -7.00 5.42
CA VAL A 62 6.64 -7.74 6.58
C VAL A 62 5.59 -8.70 7.15
N LEU A 63 4.36 -8.23 7.39
CA LEU A 63 3.30 -9.04 8.00
C LEU A 63 2.84 -10.20 7.09
N PRO A 64 2.52 -9.98 5.80
CA PRO A 64 2.24 -11.08 4.88
C PRO A 64 3.38 -12.09 4.78
N PHE A 65 4.64 -11.63 4.70
CA PHE A 65 5.79 -12.52 4.51
C PHE A 65 6.07 -13.36 5.76
N THR A 66 5.99 -12.77 6.95
CA THR A 66 6.07 -13.50 8.21
C THR A 66 4.93 -14.51 8.34
N GLY A 67 3.71 -14.15 7.93
CA GLY A 67 2.57 -15.08 7.85
C GLY A 67 2.85 -16.29 6.95
N PHE A 68 3.50 -16.10 5.80
CA PHE A 68 3.94 -17.20 4.93
C PHE A 68 4.98 -18.11 5.60
N VAL A 69 5.95 -17.54 6.33
CA VAL A 69 6.96 -18.33 7.07
C VAL A 69 6.29 -19.14 8.18
N VAL A 70 5.42 -18.52 8.98
CA VAL A 70 4.69 -19.20 10.06
C VAL A 70 3.81 -20.32 9.52
N SER A 71 3.07 -20.08 8.42
CA SER A 71 2.24 -21.11 7.79
C SER A 71 3.07 -22.30 7.28
N ALA A 72 4.28 -22.05 6.78
CA ALA A 72 5.18 -23.11 6.34
C ALA A 72 5.69 -23.98 7.51
N LEU A 73 5.87 -23.40 8.71
CA LEU A 73 6.39 -24.08 9.89
C LEU A 73 5.29 -24.77 10.73
N ALA A 74 4.14 -24.13 10.90
CA ALA A 74 3.07 -24.57 11.79
C ALA A 74 2.00 -25.44 11.12
N GLY A 75 2.11 -25.66 9.80
CA GLY A 75 1.13 -26.33 8.97
C GLY A 75 -0.06 -25.42 8.59
N GLU A 76 -0.76 -25.81 7.52
CA GLU A 76 -1.95 -25.17 6.94
C GLU A 76 -3.15 -25.16 7.91
N ARG A 77 -3.06 -24.39 9.01
CA ARG A 77 -4.14 -24.31 10.02
C ARG A 77 -5.19 -23.23 9.70
N PHE A 78 -4.86 -22.24 8.87
CA PHE A 78 -5.73 -21.13 8.52
C PHE A 78 -5.55 -20.68 7.08
N SER A 79 -6.58 -20.03 6.52
CA SER A 79 -6.58 -19.54 5.14
C SER A 79 -5.70 -18.28 5.00
N LEU A 80 -4.39 -18.48 4.82
CA LEU A 80 -3.41 -17.40 4.67
C LEU A 80 -3.79 -16.41 3.56
N GLY A 81 -4.33 -16.90 2.44
CA GLY A 81 -4.80 -16.05 1.34
C GLY A 81 -5.90 -15.05 1.76
N ARG A 82 -6.86 -15.48 2.60
CA ARG A 82 -7.90 -14.58 3.13
C ARG A 82 -7.33 -13.57 4.12
N LEU A 83 -6.41 -14.00 4.98
CA LEU A 83 -5.72 -13.12 5.93
C LEU A 83 -4.95 -12.02 5.19
N VAL A 84 -4.13 -12.39 4.19
CA VAL A 84 -3.35 -11.45 3.39
C VAL A 84 -4.25 -10.52 2.59
N ALA A 85 -5.35 -11.01 2.02
CA ALA A 85 -6.32 -10.16 1.32
C ALA A 85 -6.98 -9.14 2.25
N GLY A 86 -7.45 -9.58 3.44
CA GLY A 86 -8.04 -8.71 4.44
C GLY A 86 -7.06 -7.66 4.95
N TYR A 87 -5.84 -8.08 5.29
CA TYR A 87 -4.75 -7.19 5.67
C TYR A 87 -4.46 -6.14 4.58
N THR A 88 -4.31 -6.57 3.34
CA THR A 88 -4.02 -5.67 2.21
C THR A 88 -5.15 -4.67 2.01
N ALA A 89 -6.40 -5.09 2.14
CA ALA A 89 -7.56 -4.20 2.02
C ALA A 89 -7.59 -3.14 3.14
N VAL A 90 -7.33 -3.54 4.39
CA VAL A 90 -7.29 -2.62 5.54
C VAL A 90 -6.14 -1.64 5.42
N VAL A 91 -4.91 -2.12 5.18
CA VAL A 91 -3.73 -1.26 5.04
C VAL A 91 -3.88 -0.33 3.83
N GLY A 92 -4.36 -0.85 2.70
CA GLY A 92 -4.61 -0.06 1.50
C GLY A 92 -5.65 1.04 1.74
N LEU A 93 -6.73 0.74 2.47
CA LEU A 93 -7.73 1.74 2.86
C LEU A 93 -7.12 2.83 3.75
N VAL A 94 -6.38 2.45 4.79
CA VAL A 94 -5.74 3.41 5.71
C VAL A 94 -4.77 4.31 4.95
N LEU A 95 -3.89 3.74 4.12
CA LEU A 95 -2.93 4.52 3.33
C LEU A 95 -3.64 5.43 2.31
N ALA A 96 -4.71 4.96 1.65
CA ALA A 96 -5.47 5.78 0.72
C ALA A 96 -6.15 6.97 1.42
N LEU A 97 -6.67 6.77 2.63
CA LEU A 97 -7.23 7.84 3.46
C LEU A 97 -6.16 8.84 3.89
N LEU A 98 -4.99 8.37 4.34
CA LEU A 98 -3.86 9.24 4.68
C LEU A 98 -3.40 10.07 3.48
N LEU A 99 -3.30 9.47 2.30
CA LEU A 99 -2.98 10.18 1.08
C LEU A 99 -4.05 11.20 0.69
N ALA A 100 -5.34 10.87 0.80
CA ALA A 100 -6.42 11.83 0.55
C ALA A 100 -6.37 13.01 1.53
N LEU A 101 -6.04 12.76 2.81
CA LEU A 101 -5.80 13.81 3.80
C LEU A 101 -4.60 14.68 3.41
N ASP A 102 -3.50 14.07 2.98
CA ASP A 102 -2.31 14.78 2.48
C ASP A 102 -2.66 15.73 1.34
N LEU A 103 -3.44 15.28 0.36
CA LEU A 103 -3.89 16.11 -0.76
C LEU A 103 -4.67 17.36 -0.30
N GLY A 104 -5.59 17.17 0.66
CA GLY A 104 -6.42 18.24 1.19
C GLY A 104 -5.60 19.23 2.02
N LEU A 105 -4.75 18.73 2.91
CA LEU A 105 -3.95 19.55 3.82
C LEU A 105 -2.80 20.26 3.10
N TYR A 106 -2.18 19.65 2.10
CA TYR A 106 -1.09 20.28 1.33
C TYR A 106 -1.53 21.58 0.63
N ARG A 107 -2.81 21.68 0.23
CA ARG A 107 -3.35 22.93 -0.32
C ARG A 107 -3.40 24.04 0.73
N ALA A 108 -3.79 23.71 1.96
CA ALA A 108 -3.95 24.67 3.06
C ALA A 108 -2.61 25.05 3.71
N TRP A 109 -1.72 24.08 3.90
CA TRP A 109 -0.50 24.24 4.69
C TRP A 109 0.77 24.37 3.84
N GLY A 110 0.75 23.91 2.59
CA GLY A 110 1.90 24.00 1.68
C GLY A 110 3.01 22.99 1.95
N PHE A 111 2.87 22.11 2.95
CA PHE A 111 3.77 21.00 3.22
C PHE A 111 3.00 19.68 3.31
N ARG A 112 3.71 18.56 3.06
CA ARG A 112 3.12 17.21 3.10
C ARG A 112 2.97 16.71 4.53
N LEU A 113 2.12 15.72 4.75
CA LEU A 113 1.97 15.04 6.03
C LEU A 113 3.33 14.60 6.59
N ASP A 114 3.71 15.22 7.68
CA ASP A 114 4.92 14.94 8.44
C ASP A 114 4.59 14.79 9.94
N GLY A 115 5.62 14.72 10.79
CA GLY A 115 5.45 14.58 12.24
C GLY A 115 4.65 15.70 12.90
N THR A 116 4.47 16.85 12.25
CA THR A 116 3.64 17.95 12.78
C THR A 116 2.16 17.59 12.78
N LEU A 117 1.71 16.62 11.97
CA LEU A 117 0.35 16.09 12.01
C LEU A 117 -0.03 15.64 13.43
N LEU A 118 0.89 15.04 14.18
CA LEU A 118 0.63 14.56 15.54
C LEU A 118 0.22 15.70 16.48
N GLN A 119 0.71 16.91 16.22
CA GLN A 119 0.33 18.10 16.98
C GLN A 119 -1.09 18.53 16.60
N TYR A 120 -1.45 18.51 15.31
CA TYR A 120 -2.80 18.85 14.83
C TYR A 120 -3.88 17.82 15.15
N LEU A 121 -3.51 16.58 15.46
CA LEU A 121 -4.45 15.58 16.01
C LEU A 121 -5.02 16.01 17.38
N SER A 122 -4.32 16.88 18.11
CA SER A 122 -4.84 17.46 19.36
C SER A 122 -5.89 18.56 19.11
N THR A 123 -5.93 19.13 17.90
CA THR A 123 -6.91 20.16 17.47
C THR A 123 -7.66 19.75 16.19
N PRO A 124 -8.43 18.64 16.21
CA PRO A 124 -9.03 18.06 15.01
C PRO A 124 -10.04 18.99 14.32
N ARG A 125 -10.65 19.92 15.06
CA ARG A 125 -11.57 20.92 14.51
C ARG A 125 -10.87 21.93 13.61
N GLU A 126 -9.66 22.36 13.99
CA GLU A 126 -8.85 23.30 13.21
C GLU A 126 -8.27 22.63 11.97
N MET A 127 -7.85 21.36 12.12
CA MET A 127 -7.42 20.53 11.00
C MET A 127 -8.54 20.33 9.97
N ALA A 128 -9.76 20.02 10.43
CA ALA A 128 -10.93 19.87 9.56
C ALA A 128 -11.33 21.18 8.87
N ALA A 129 -11.21 22.33 9.55
CA ALA A 129 -11.44 23.64 8.95
C ALA A 129 -10.43 23.94 7.83
N SER A 130 -9.15 23.60 8.05
CA SER A 130 -8.08 23.75 7.06
C SER A 130 -8.34 22.90 5.82
N ALA A 131 -8.70 21.63 6.01
CA ALA A 131 -9.04 20.70 4.93
C ALA A 131 -10.37 21.05 4.21
N GLY A 132 -11.27 21.79 4.87
CA GLY A 132 -12.61 22.14 4.36
C GLY A 132 -12.61 23.00 3.09
N SER A 133 -11.50 23.67 2.80
CA SER A 133 -11.30 24.48 1.58
C SER A 133 -10.91 23.66 0.34
N ALA A 134 -10.53 22.39 0.53
CA ALA A 134 -10.10 21.53 -0.57
C ALA A 134 -11.29 21.10 -1.46
N PRO A 135 -11.11 20.99 -2.79
CA PRO A 135 -12.13 20.46 -3.69
C PRO A 135 -12.55 19.04 -3.30
N ARG A 136 -13.69 18.90 -2.64
CA ARG A 136 -14.19 17.61 -2.10
C ARG A 136 -14.35 16.56 -3.18
N ALA A 137 -14.85 16.94 -4.36
CA ALA A 137 -15.00 16.06 -5.50
C ALA A 137 -13.64 15.49 -5.95
N GLY A 138 -12.61 16.32 -6.03
CA GLY A 138 -11.26 15.89 -6.39
C GLY A 138 -10.66 14.92 -5.37
N LEU A 139 -10.89 15.15 -4.07
CA LEU A 139 -10.43 14.24 -3.01
C LEU A 139 -11.13 12.88 -3.08
N LEU A 140 -12.44 12.87 -3.29
CA LEU A 140 -13.21 11.63 -3.42
C LEU A 140 -12.80 10.85 -4.68
N LEU A 141 -12.55 11.54 -5.79
CA LEU A 141 -12.04 10.92 -7.02
C LEU A 141 -10.64 10.34 -6.83
N ALA A 142 -9.74 11.07 -6.17
CA ALA A 142 -8.41 10.57 -5.83
C ALA A 142 -8.50 9.34 -4.93
N LEU A 143 -9.30 9.38 -3.87
CA LEU A 143 -9.53 8.25 -2.98
C LEU A 143 -10.07 7.03 -3.73
N ALA A 144 -11.12 7.21 -4.54
CA ALA A 144 -11.70 6.14 -5.35
C ALA A 144 -10.67 5.57 -6.34
N GLY A 145 -9.91 6.42 -7.02
CA GLY A 145 -8.84 6.03 -7.93
C GLY A 145 -7.77 5.20 -7.24
N LEU A 146 -7.32 5.59 -6.04
CA LEU A 146 -6.34 4.85 -5.24
C LEU A 146 -6.86 3.49 -4.80
N LEU A 147 -8.12 3.40 -4.38
CA LEU A 147 -8.74 2.14 -3.96
C LEU A 147 -8.93 1.19 -5.16
N LEU A 148 -9.38 1.71 -6.30
CA LEU A 148 -9.53 0.94 -7.54
C LEU A 148 -8.17 0.46 -8.06
N ALA A 149 -7.16 1.32 -8.05
CA ALA A 149 -5.79 0.95 -8.41
C ALA A 149 -5.23 -0.11 -7.47
N GLY A 150 -5.44 0.02 -6.16
CA GLY A 150 -5.01 -0.97 -5.16
C GLY A 150 -5.68 -2.33 -5.38
N GLY A 151 -7.01 -2.35 -5.56
CA GLY A 151 -7.76 -3.56 -5.88
C GLY A 151 -7.34 -4.20 -7.20
N GLY A 152 -7.11 -3.40 -8.24
CA GLY A 152 -6.66 -3.84 -9.55
C GLY A 152 -5.23 -4.40 -9.54
N LEU A 153 -4.28 -3.72 -8.89
CA LEU A 153 -2.89 -4.15 -8.75
C LEU A 153 -2.80 -5.42 -7.92
N TYR A 154 -3.48 -5.48 -6.77
CA TYR A 154 -3.53 -6.69 -5.96
C TYR A 154 -4.17 -7.84 -6.75
N GLY A 155 -5.34 -7.62 -7.36
CA GLY A 155 -6.04 -8.63 -8.15
C GLY A 155 -5.24 -9.13 -9.35
N GLY A 156 -4.59 -8.24 -10.10
CA GLY A 156 -3.83 -8.57 -11.30
C GLY A 156 -2.49 -9.25 -11.01
N LEU A 157 -1.75 -8.78 -10.01
CA LEU A 157 -0.40 -9.26 -9.71
C LEU A 157 -0.38 -10.45 -8.75
N THR A 158 -1.40 -10.61 -7.90
CA THR A 158 -1.34 -11.57 -6.77
C THR A 158 -2.35 -12.72 -6.85
N ARG A 159 -3.38 -12.67 -7.73
CA ARG A 159 -4.40 -13.75 -7.85
C ARG A 159 -3.87 -15.12 -8.21
N ARG A 160 -2.66 -15.24 -8.76
CA ARG A 160 -2.02 -16.53 -9.06
C ARG A 160 -1.22 -17.02 -7.86
N LEU A 161 -1.89 -17.26 -6.72
CA LEU A 161 -1.31 -18.04 -5.63
C LEU A 161 -1.23 -19.51 -6.09
N PRO A 162 -0.04 -20.10 -6.24
CA PRO A 162 0.06 -21.52 -6.56
C PRO A 162 -0.55 -22.32 -5.39
N ALA A 163 -1.41 -23.29 -5.71
CA ALA A 163 -1.92 -24.23 -4.70
C ALA A 163 -0.76 -24.95 -4.01
N LEU A 164 -0.91 -25.29 -2.73
CA LEU A 164 0.14 -26.01 -2.01
C LEU A 164 0.33 -27.40 -2.64
N PRO A 165 1.58 -27.84 -2.85
CA PRO A 165 1.81 -29.19 -3.29
C PRO A 165 1.27 -30.16 -2.23
N ALA A 166 0.53 -31.17 -2.68
CA ALA A 166 0.01 -32.23 -1.84
C ALA A 166 1.18 -32.89 -1.09
N GLY A 167 1.26 -32.68 0.23
CA GLY A 167 2.30 -33.27 1.08
C GLY A 167 3.05 -32.29 1.99
N PHE A 168 3.01 -30.98 1.75
CA PHE A 168 3.58 -30.01 2.69
C PHE A 168 2.65 -29.87 3.91
N GLY A 169 3.15 -30.20 5.11
CA GLY A 169 2.36 -30.31 6.35
C GLY A 169 2.08 -31.74 6.82
N ARG A 170 2.40 -32.78 6.03
CA ARG A 170 2.31 -34.20 6.45
C ARG A 170 3.58 -34.74 7.13
N ALA A 171 4.64 -33.94 7.23
CA ALA A 171 5.93 -34.39 7.79
C ALA A 171 5.88 -34.77 9.29
N GLY A 172 4.80 -34.46 10.01
CA GLY A 172 4.61 -34.86 11.42
C GLY A 172 3.82 -36.16 11.63
N GLY A 173 3.27 -36.79 10.59
CA GLY A 173 2.36 -37.94 10.73
C GLY A 173 2.97 -39.32 10.55
N GLY A 174 4.28 -39.42 10.30
CA GLY A 174 4.95 -40.66 9.89
C GLY A 174 5.73 -41.42 10.97
N LEU A 175 5.84 -40.89 12.20
CA LEU A 175 6.74 -41.45 13.23
C LEU A 175 6.03 -42.22 14.36
N ALA A 176 4.77 -42.64 14.17
CA ALA A 176 4.01 -43.38 15.19
C ALA A 176 3.56 -44.78 14.73
N ARG A 177 4.42 -45.52 14.03
CA ARG A 177 4.24 -46.96 13.79
C ARG A 177 5.59 -47.67 13.74
N HIS A 178 6.10 -48.04 14.91
CA HIS A 178 6.95 -49.21 15.10
C HIS A 178 6.65 -49.81 16.47
#